data_AF-A0A170XY26-F1
#
_entry.id   AF-A0A170XY26-F1
#
_cell.length_a   1.000
_cell.length_b   1.000
_cell.length_c   1.000
_cell.angle_alpha   90.00
_cell.angle_beta   90.00
_cell.angle_gamma   90.00
#
_symmetry.space_group_name_H-M   'P 1'
#
loop_
_entity.id
_entity.type
_entity.pdbx_description
1 polymer ?
#
loop_
_entity_poly.entity_id
_entity_poly.type
_entity_poly.pdbx_seq_one_letter_code
_entity_poly.pdbx_strand_id
1 'polypeptide(L)' 'MVMIKKIIPVDSQIQNGDCCTNGIDCEDEQSSIGHNFISEHFEGVSLLRTTCLECEQVTQRKETFCDICVP' A
#
# COMPACT_ATOMS: atom_id res chain seq x y z
N MET A 1 -3.56 -28.99 2.53
CA MET A 1 -4.81 -28.29 2.89
C MET A 1 -4.82 -26.99 2.12
N VAL A 2 -5.56 -26.92 1.01
CA VAL A 2 -5.59 -25.72 0.15
C VAL A 2 -6.80 -24.90 0.55
N MET A 3 -6.60 -23.71 1.12
CA MET A 3 -7.71 -22.78 1.38
C MET A 3 -8.04 -22.03 0.10
N ILE A 4 -9.13 -22.42 -0.54
CA ILE A 4 -9.71 -21.66 -1.65
C ILE A 4 -10.45 -20.47 -1.04
N LYS A 5 -9.86 -19.27 -1.10
CA LYS A 5 -10.58 -18.04 -0.78
C LYS A 5 -11.65 -17.82 -1.85
N LYS A 6 -12.93 -17.78 -1.43
CA LYS A 6 -14.05 -17.41 -2.31
C LYS A 6 -13.86 -15.96 -2.76
N ILE A 7 -13.86 -15.77 -4.06
CA ILE A 7 -13.90 -14.45 -4.69
C ILE A 7 -15.36 -14.00 -4.67
N ILE A 8 -15.64 -12.92 -3.94
CA ILE A 8 -16.93 -12.22 -3.97
C ILE A 8 -16.84 -11.21 -5.11
N PRO A 9 -17.78 -11.16 -6.07
CA PRO A 9 -17.77 -10.12 -7.08
C PRO A 9 -18.36 -8.87 -6.43
N VAL A 10 -17.51 -7.88 -6.15
CA VAL A 10 -17.97 -6.51 -5.86
C VAL A 10 -17.84 -5.75 -7.17
N ASP A 11 -18.99 -5.38 -7.73
CA ASP A 11 -19.13 -4.56 -8.91
C ASP A 11 -18.23 -3.33 -8.81
N SER A 12 -17.13 -3.35 -9.56
CA SER A 12 -16.21 -2.22 -9.68
C SER A 12 -16.82 -1.20 -10.61
N GLN A 13 -17.58 -0.26 -10.05
CA GLN A 13 -17.88 0.98 -10.76
C GLN A 13 -16.56 1.73 -10.96
N ILE A 14 -16.15 1.81 -12.22
CA ILE A 14 -14.99 2.55 -12.69
C ILE A 14 -15.22 4.02 -12.35
N GLN A 15 -14.47 4.56 -11.39
CA GLN A 15 -14.25 6.00 -11.29
C GLN A 15 -12.77 6.28 -11.51
N ASN A 16 -12.49 6.74 -12.72
CA ASN A 16 -11.22 7.36 -13.06
C ASN A 16 -11.12 8.69 -12.31
N GLY A 17 -9.97 8.94 -11.68
CA GLY A 17 -9.50 10.29 -11.36
C GLY A 17 -9.73 10.77 -9.93
N ASP A 18 -8.59 10.99 -9.25
CA ASP A 18 -8.36 11.90 -8.13
C ASP A 18 -9.06 11.61 -6.79
N CYS A 19 -8.41 10.79 -5.94
CA CYS A 19 -8.67 10.80 -4.51
C CYS A 19 -7.42 11.25 -3.73
N CYS A 20 -7.20 12.56 -3.73
CA CYS A 20 -6.34 13.24 -2.75
C CYS A 20 -7.20 13.63 -1.54
N THR A 21 -7.51 12.72 -0.62
CA THR A 21 -8.27 13.10 0.59
C THR A 21 -7.34 13.32 1.78
N ASN A 22 -6.80 14.54 1.86
CA ASN A 22 -6.56 15.18 3.15
C ASN A 22 -7.87 15.87 3.57
N GLY A 23 -8.58 15.29 4.54
CA GLY A 23 -9.61 15.95 5.33
C GLY A 23 -11.02 15.99 4.76
N ILE A 24 -11.83 14.97 5.06
CA ILE A 24 -13.30 15.08 5.12
C ILE A 24 -13.79 14.24 6.30
N ASP A 25 -14.15 14.91 7.40
CA ASP A 25 -14.98 14.33 8.46
C ASP A 25 -16.43 14.28 7.97
N CYS A 26 -16.99 13.08 7.82
CA CYS A 26 -18.41 12.84 7.59
C CYS A 26 -18.84 11.76 8.58
N GLU A 27 -19.68 12.16 9.53
CA GLU A 27 -20.18 11.32 10.61
C GLU A 27 -21.43 10.54 10.16
N ASP A 28 -21.62 9.36 10.78
CA ASP A 28 -22.72 8.37 10.66
C ASP A 28 -22.71 7.39 9.46
N GLU A 29 -21.90 6.30 9.55
CA GLU A 29 -22.27 4.89 9.26
C GLU A 29 -21.11 3.95 9.67
N GLN A 30 -21.41 2.92 10.47
CA GLN A 30 -20.45 2.11 11.20
C GLN A 30 -19.59 1.18 10.31
N SER A 31 -18.27 1.32 10.45
CA SER A 31 -17.18 0.37 10.15
C SER A 31 -16.51 0.33 8.75
N SER A 32 -16.56 1.39 7.94
CA SER A 32 -15.69 1.47 6.74
C SER A 32 -15.03 2.83 6.46
N ILE A 33 -15.30 3.86 7.28
CA ILE A 33 -14.53 5.10 7.31
C ILE A 33 -13.19 4.81 7.98
N GLY A 34 -12.15 4.58 7.18
CA GLY A 34 -10.80 4.31 7.68
C GLY A 34 -9.99 3.29 6.87
N HIS A 35 -10.59 2.65 5.86
CA HIS A 35 -9.87 1.76 4.95
C HIS A 35 -9.29 2.59 3.79
N ASN A 36 -7.96 2.74 3.74
CA ASN A 36 -7.28 3.39 2.63
C ASN A 36 -6.95 2.32 1.59
N PHE A 37 -7.83 2.21 0.59
CA PHE A 37 -7.72 1.28 -0.54
C PHE A 37 -6.32 1.26 -1.18
N ILE A 38 -5.66 2.42 -1.30
CA ILE A 38 -4.32 2.51 -1.88
C ILE A 38 -3.30 1.80 -0.98
N SER A 39 -3.34 2.06 0.32
CA SER A 39 -2.42 1.44 1.28
C SER A 39 -2.60 -0.08 1.39
N GLU A 40 -3.81 -0.59 1.17
CA GLU A 40 -4.08 -2.03 1.29
C GLU A 40 -3.69 -2.83 0.07
N HIS A 41 -3.78 -2.21 -1.10
CA HIS A 41 -3.63 -2.91 -2.37
C HIS A 41 -2.33 -2.58 -3.11
N PHE A 42 -1.76 -1.40 -2.86
CA PHE A 42 -0.60 -0.91 -3.62
C PHE A 42 0.61 -0.60 -2.74
N GLU A 43 0.44 -0.31 -1.44
CA GLU A 43 1.58 -0.06 -0.56
C GLU A 43 2.32 -1.35 -0.19
N GLY A 44 3.59 -1.40 -0.56
CA GLY A 44 4.56 -2.40 -0.11
C GLY A 44 5.63 -1.80 0.79
N VAL A 45 6.50 -2.66 1.33
CA VAL A 45 7.69 -2.24 2.11
C VAL A 45 8.95 -2.73 1.41
N SER A 46 9.83 -1.79 1.06
CA SER A 46 11.15 -2.07 0.51
C SER A 46 12.20 -2.16 1.63
N LEU A 47 13.28 -2.89 1.39
CA LEU A 47 14.46 -2.91 2.24
C LEU A 47 15.66 -2.36 1.46
N LEU A 48 16.06 -1.14 1.79
CA LEU A 48 17.27 -0.54 1.24
C LEU A 48 18.47 -0.99 2.09
N ARG A 49 19.42 -1.69 1.45
CA ARG A 49 20.68 -2.11 2.06
C ARG A 49 21.85 -1.42 1.37
N THR A 50 22.63 -0.67 2.13
CA THR A 50 23.83 0.00 1.63
C THR A 50 25.05 -0.54 2.36
N THR A 51 26.02 -1.03 1.60
CA THR A 51 27.33 -1.45 2.10
C THR A 51 28.37 -0.39 1.78
N CYS A 52 29.08 0.10 2.79
CA CYS A 52 30.25 0.96 2.58
C CYS A 52 31.40 0.13 2.00
N LEU A 53 32.04 0.60 0.93
CA LEU A 53 33.12 -0.14 0.28
C LEU A 53 34.49 0.03 0.96
N GLU A 54 34.63 1.00 1.89
CA GLU A 54 35.87 1.25 2.61
C GLU A 54 35.91 0.51 3.96
N CYS A 55 34.82 0.60 4.73
CA CYS A 55 34.74 0.03 6.09
C CYS A 55 33.84 -1.20 6.19
N GLU A 56 33.27 -1.66 5.06
CA GLU A 56 32.38 -2.83 4.95
C GLU A 56 31.10 -2.75 5.81
N GLN A 57 30.84 -1.61 6.45
CA GLN A 57 29.66 -1.42 7.27
C GLN A 57 28.39 -1.49 6.42
N VAL A 58 27.43 -2.29 6.90
CA VAL A 58 26.12 -2.43 6.29
C VAL A 58 25.11 -1.57 7.05
N THR A 59 24.38 -0.74 6.32
CA THR A 59 23.23 0.02 6.83
C THR A 59 21.95 -0.48 6.16
N GLN A 60 20.84 -0.47 6.89
CA GLN A 60 19.54 -0.95 6.40
C GLN A 60 18.43 0.01 6.80
N ARG A 61 17.52 0.28 5.87
CA ARG A 61 16.31 1.08 6.11
C ARG A 61 15.12 0.43 5.42
N LYS A 62 13.96 0.48 6.08
CA LYS A 62 12.68 0.06 5.51
C LYS A 62 11.94 1.29 5.04
N GLU A 63 11.39 1.25 3.84
CA GLU A 63 10.66 2.38 3.23
C GLU A 63 9.38 1.85 2.57
N THR A 64 8.25 2.54 2.75
CA THR A 64 7.02 2.22 2.04
C THR A 64 7.10 2.67 0.58
N PHE A 65 6.44 1.96 -0.32
CA PHE A 65 6.37 2.32 -1.73
C PHE A 65 5.03 1.90 -2.32
N CYS A 66 4.51 2.62 -3.32
CA CYS A 66 3.30 2.24 -4.05
C CYS A 66 3.58 1.77 -5.48
N ASP A 67 4.77 2.08 -6.02
CA ASP A 67 5.19 1.74 -7.38
C ASP A 67 6.62 1.20 -7.39
N ILE A 68 6.94 0.33 -8.35
CA ILE A 68 8.29 -0.20 -8.59
C ILE A 68 8.73 0.23 -9.98
N CYS A 69 9.79 1.04 -10.06
CA CYS A 69 10.43 1.37 -11.32
C CYS A 69 11.21 0.15 -11.84
N VAL A 70 10.85 -0.34 -13.03
CA VAL A 70 11.60 -1.40 -13.73
C VAL A 70 12.70 -0.76 -14.58
N PRO A 71 13.98 -1.14 -14.41
CA PRO A 71 15.11 -0.61 -15.17
C PRO A 71 15.12 -0.97 -16.66
#